data_AF-A0A923HU10-F1
#
_entry.id   AF-A0A923HU10-F1
#
_cell.length_a   1.000
_cell.length_b   1.000
_cell.length_c   1.000
_cell.angle_alpha   90.00
_cell.angle_beta   90.00
_cell.angle_gamma   90.00
#
_symmetry.space_group_name_H-M   'P 1'
#
loop_
_entity.id
_entity.type
_entity.pdbx_description
1 polymer ?
#
loop_
_entity_poly.entity_id
_entity_poly.type
_entity_poly.pdbx_seq_one_letter_code
_entity_poly.pdbx_strand_id
1 'polypeptide(L)' 'MSRYIEINGVVELPDDVDHDQYWNEFIDFLESKGYYFGGGSQEIDEEGNVIG' A
#
# COMPACT_ATOMS: atom_id res chain seq x y z
N MET A 1 -19.31 -7.39 -15.48
CA MET A 1 -18.95 -8.24 -14.32
C MET A 1 -17.63 -7.73 -13.78
N SER A 2 -17.59 -7.37 -12.50
CA SER A 2 -16.35 -6.94 -11.84
C SER A 2 -15.53 -8.15 -11.39
N ARG A 3 -14.20 -8.04 -11.43
CA ARG A 3 -13.26 -9.01 -10.87
C ARG A 3 -12.54 -8.34 -9.70
N TYR A 4 -12.38 -9.07 -8.60
CA TYR A 4 -11.74 -8.57 -7.38
C TYR A 4 -10.46 -9.37 -7.14
N ILE A 5 -9.40 -8.68 -6.73
CA ILE A 5 -8.10 -9.26 -6.42
C ILE A 5 -7.74 -8.84 -5.00
N GLU A 6 -7.35 -9.81 -4.16
CA GLU A 6 -6.81 -9.58 -2.84
C GLU A 6 -5.28 -9.39 -2.93
N ILE A 7 -4.74 -8.43 -2.19
CA ILE A 7 -3.31 -8.13 -2.14
C ILE A 7 -2.84 -8.39 -0.69
N ASN A 8 -1.86 -9.28 -0.53
CA ASN A 8 -1.20 -9.56 0.73
C ASN A 8 0.31 -9.45 0.54
N GLY A 9 1.02 -8.85 1.49
CA GLY A 9 2.47 -8.73 1.46
C GLY A 9 3.01 -7.59 2.31
N VAL A 10 4.34 -7.52 2.38
CA VAL A 10 5.10 -6.42 2.99
C VAL A 10 5.92 -5.77 1.89
N VAL A 11 5.97 -4.44 1.91
CA VAL A 11 6.85 -3.65 1.06
C VAL A 11 7.96 -3.07 1.92
N GLU A 12 9.20 -3.15 1.45
CA GLU A 12 10.34 -2.46 2.05
C GLU A 12 10.48 -1.10 1.36
N LEU A 13 10.55 -0.04 2.16
CA LEU A 13 10.75 1.32 1.66
C LEU A 13 12.19 1.78 1.96
N PRO A 14 12.80 2.59 1.07
CA PRO A 14 14.06 3.26 1.38
C PRO A 14 13.85 4.34 2.46
N ASP A 15 14.91 4.67 3.21
CA ASP A 15 14.86 5.62 4.34
C ASP A 15 14.32 7.02 4.00
N ASP A 16 14.35 7.42 2.72
CA ASP A 16 13.88 8.72 2.25
C ASP A 16 12.40 8.75 1.83
N VAL A 17 11.67 7.62 1.93
CA VAL A 17 10.25 7.52 1.58
C VAL A 17 9.44 7.12 2.80
N ASP A 18 8.50 7.97 3.19
CA ASP A 18 7.56 7.68 4.27
C ASP A 18 6.31 6.90 3.79
N HIS A 19 5.59 6.33 4.74
CA HIS A 19 4.38 5.53 4.50
C HIS A 19 3.28 6.30 3.74
N ASP A 20 3.03 7.57 4.08
CA ASP A 20 2.02 8.39 3.43
C ASP A 20 2.40 8.68 1.97
N GLN A 21 3.67 8.99 1.70
CA GLN A 21 4.16 9.18 0.33
C GLN A 21 3.92 7.90 -0.49
N TYR A 22 4.40 6.75 -0.01
CA TYR A 22 4.19 5.47 -0.70
C TYR A 22 2.70 5.17 -0.91
N TRP A 23 1.87 5.38 0.12
CA TRP A 23 0.47 5.05 0.07
C TRP A 23 -0.28 5.88 -0.96
N ASN A 24 0.01 7.19 -1.02
CA ASN A 24 -0.56 8.07 -2.04
C ASN A 24 -0.12 7.65 -3.44
N GLU A 25 1.17 7.36 -3.66
CA GLU A 25 1.69 6.90 -4.97
C GLU A 25 1.04 5.58 -5.42
N PHE A 26 0.81 4.64 -4.48
CA PHE A 26 0.15 3.38 -4.75
C PHE A 26 -1.32 3.57 -5.16
N ILE A 27 -2.07 4.41 -4.44
CA ILE A 27 -3.47 4.72 -4.78
C ILE A 27 -3.55 5.45 -6.12
N ASP A 28 -2.72 6.46 -6.34
CA ASP A 28 -2.64 7.21 -7.60
C ASP A 28 -2.36 6.28 -8.79
N PHE A 29 -1.46 5.32 -8.63
CA PHE A 29 -1.18 4.32 -9.65
C PHE A 29 -2.42 3.51 -10.03
N LEU A 30 -3.18 3.02 -9.04
CA LEU A 30 -4.39 2.24 -9.29
C LEU A 30 -5.50 3.08 -9.93
N GLU A 31 -5.73 4.29 -9.42
CA GLU A 31 -6.73 5.21 -9.96
C GLU A 31 -6.38 5.64 -11.39
N SER A 32 -5.09 5.79 -11.73
CA SER A 32 -4.65 6.08 -13.10
C SER A 32 -5.05 5.00 -14.12
N LYS A 33 -5.36 3.78 -13.66
CA LYS A 33 -5.85 2.66 -14.48
C LYS A 33 -7.36 2.49 -14.42
N GLY A 34 -8.06 3.35 -13.68
CA GLY A 34 -9.50 3.23 -13.41
C GLY A 34 -9.83 2.08 -12.46
N TYR A 35 -8.86 1.63 -11.65
CA TYR A 35 -9.08 0.62 -10.62
C TYR A 35 -9.53 1.28 -9.32
N TYR A 36 -10.22 0.51 -8.49
CA TYR A 36 -10.66 0.95 -7.17
C TYR A 36 -10.08 0.02 -6.12
N PHE A 37 -9.44 0.61 -5.11
CA PHE A 37 -8.87 -0.11 -3.99
C PHE A 37 -9.60 0.24 -2.69
N GLY A 38 -10.08 -0.79 -1.99
CA GLY A 38 -10.92 -0.64 -0.79
C GLY A 38 -10.28 -1.23 0.46
N GLY A 39 -9.04 -0.87 0.76
CA GLY A 39 -8.26 -1.39 1.89
C GLY A 39 -7.33 -0.33 2.51
N GLY A 40 -6.31 -0.80 3.22
CA GLY A 40 -5.32 0.03 3.89
C GLY A 40 -3.95 -0.64 3.92
N SER A 41 -2.94 0.13 4.31
CA SER A 41 -1.65 -0.38 4.73
C SER A 41 -1.31 0.19 6.10
N GLN A 42 -0.36 -0.44 6.78
CA GLN A 42 0.13 -0.05 8.11
C GLN A 42 1.65 -0.16 8.07
N GLU A 43 2.32 0.70 8.83
CA GLU A 43 3.77 0.63 8.93
C GLU A 43 4.15 -0.45 9.95
N ILE A 44 5.09 -1.33 9.57
CA ILE A 44 5.55 -2.43 10.41
C ILE A 44 7.06 -2.44 10.52
N ASP A 45 7.58 -2.93 11.64
CA ASP A 45 9.00 -3.20 11.83
C ASP A 45 9.45 -4.53 11.17
N GLU A 46 10.75 -4.83 11.23
CA GLU A 46 11.33 -6.07 10.69
C GLU A 46 10.78 -7.36 11.34
N GLU A 47 10.22 -7.26 12.54
CA GLU A 47 9.60 -8.37 13.27
C GLU A 47 8.09 -8.51 12.93
N GLY A 48 7.54 -7.57 12.16
CA GLY A 48 6.14 -7.52 11.76
C GLY A 48 5.21 -6.86 12.77
N ASN A 49 5.74 -6.12 13.75
CA ASN A 49 4.93 -5.37 14.69
C ASN A 49 4.52 -4.03 14.09
N VAL A 50 3.29 -3.60 14.38
CA VAL A 50 2.76 -2.31 13.92
C VAL A 50 3.44 -1.16 14.66
N ILE A 51 3.96 -0.20 13.89
CA ILE A 51 4.66 0.99 14.41
C ILE A 51 4.01 2.31 13.98
N GLY A 52 3.09 2.27 13.00
CA GLY A 52 2.37 3.42 12.47
C GLY A 52 1.01 3.04 11.88
#